data_AF-A0A6P3RYH2-F1
#
_entry.id   AF-A0A6P3RYH2-F1
#
_cell.length_a   1.000
_cell.length_b   1.000
_cell.length_c   1.000
_cell.angle_alpha   90.00
_cell.angle_beta   90.00
_cell.angle_gamma   90.00
#
_symmetry.space_group_name_H-M   'P 1'
#
loop_
_entity.id
_entity.type
_entity.pdbx_description
1 polymer ?
#
loop_
_entity_poly.entity_id
_entity_poly.type
_entity_poly.pdbx_seq_one_letter_code
_entity_poly.pdbx_strand_id
1 'polypeptide(L)'
;MGAHLNAYSTREHTAYYIKALSKDLPKAVELLADIVQNCSLEDSQIEKERDVVLQELQENDASLRDVVFDYLHATAFQGTPLAQAVEGPSENV
;
A
#
# COMPACT_ATOMS: atom_id res chain seq x y z
N MET A 1 4.32 3.29 23.96
CA MET A 1 4.93 2.16 23.23
C MET A 1 6.13 2.60 22.37
N GLY A 2 6.15 3.81 21.79
CA GLY A 2 7.26 4.22 20.92
C GLY A 2 7.45 3.29 19.70
N ALA A 3 6.37 2.60 19.33
CA ALA A 3 6.35 1.61 18.28
C ALA A 3 6.16 2.27 16.91
N HIS A 4 6.69 1.64 15.87
CA HIS A 4 6.56 2.09 14.50
C HIS A 4 5.64 1.14 13.73
N LEU A 5 4.47 1.62 13.34
CA LEU A 5 3.53 0.94 12.44
C LEU A 5 3.87 1.33 11.00
N ASN A 6 3.82 0.38 10.07
CA ASN A 6 3.87 0.67 8.65
C ASN A 6 3.17 -0.42 7.85
N ALA A 7 2.88 -0.13 6.58
CA ALA A 7 2.34 -1.07 5.61
C ALA A 7 2.99 -0.88 4.24
N TYR A 8 2.94 -1.89 3.40
CA TYR A 8 3.25 -1.76 1.97
C TYR A 8 2.48 -2.80 1.17
N SER A 9 2.24 -2.48 -0.10
CA SER A 9 1.58 -3.35 -1.07
C SER A 9 2.50 -3.65 -2.25
N THR A 10 2.37 -4.84 -2.78
CA THR A 10 2.99 -5.31 -4.03
C THR A 10 1.88 -5.91 -4.90
N ARG A 11 2.22 -6.39 -6.10
CA ARG A 11 1.25 -7.00 -7.02
C ARG A 11 0.50 -8.20 -6.43
N GLU A 12 1.08 -8.91 -5.47
CA GLU A 12 0.53 -10.17 -4.97
C GLU A 12 0.37 -10.21 -3.44
N HIS A 13 0.94 -9.25 -2.72
CA HIS A 13 0.95 -9.26 -1.26
C HIS A 13 0.87 -7.86 -0.69
N THR A 14 0.09 -7.71 0.38
CA THR A 14 0.09 -6.54 1.26
C THR A 14 0.56 -6.97 2.65
N ALA A 15 1.45 -6.19 3.25
CA ALA A 15 2.00 -6.47 4.57
C ALA A 15 1.74 -5.30 5.51
N TYR A 16 1.16 -5.59 6.68
CA TYR A 16 1.03 -4.67 7.81
C TYR A 16 1.94 -5.16 8.93
N TYR A 17 2.76 -4.27 9.50
CA TYR A 17 3.69 -4.66 10.55
C TYR A 17 3.93 -3.56 11.58
N ILE A 18 4.22 -3.98 12.82
CA ILE A 18 4.58 -3.09 13.92
C ILE A 18 5.93 -3.50 14.48
N LYS A 19 6.87 -2.56 14.54
CA LYS A 19 8.12 -2.68 15.30
C LYS A 19 7.90 -2.10 16.69
N ALA A 20 7.98 -2.94 17.72
CA ALA A 20 7.74 -2.55 19.12
C ALA A 20 8.76 -3.19 20.07
N LEU A 21 8.86 -2.64 21.28
CA LEU A 21 9.63 -3.25 22.37
C LEU A 21 8.96 -4.56 22.80
N SER A 22 9.75 -5.53 23.28
CA SER A 22 9.22 -6.85 23.67
C SER A 22 8.09 -6.78 24.71
N LYS A 23 8.13 -5.80 25.63
CA LYS A 23 7.08 -5.60 26.64
C LYS A 23 5.73 -5.18 26.05
N ASP A 24 5.75 -4.59 24.86
CA ASP A 24 4.61 -4.01 24.16
C ASP A 24 4.02 -4.98 23.12
N LEU A 25 4.59 -6.18 22.97
CA LEU A 25 4.19 -7.17 21.96
C LEU A 25 2.71 -7.57 22.06
N PRO A 26 2.11 -7.84 23.25
CA PRO A 26 0.70 -8.19 23.33
C PRO A 26 -0.20 -7.10 22.73
N LYS A 27 0.13 -5.82 22.98
CA LYS A 27 -0.64 -4.69 22.46
C LYS A 27 -0.40 -4.48 20.96
N ALA A 28 0.81 -4.74 20.46
CA ALA A 28 1.10 -4.67 19.03
C ALA A 28 0.30 -5.71 18.22
N VAL A 29 0.16 -6.93 18.74
CA VAL A 29 -0.66 -7.99 18.11
C VAL A 29 -2.14 -7.62 18.12
N GLU A 30 -2.64 -7.08 19.23
CA GLU A 30 -4.03 -6.59 19.33
C GLU A 30 -4.30 -5.51 18.28
N LEU A 31 -3.40 -4.53 18.14
CA LEU A 31 -3.54 -3.45 17.15
C LEU A 31 -3.51 -3.97 15.71
N LEU A 32 -2.59 -4.90 15.37
CA LEU A 32 -2.56 -5.50 14.04
C LEU A 32 -3.84 -6.28 13.74
N ALA A 33 -4.38 -7.03 14.70
CA ALA A 33 -5.63 -7.76 14.54
C ALA A 33 -6.81 -6.81 14.30
N ASP A 34 -6.86 -5.69 15.02
CA ASP A 34 -7.91 -4.69 14.86
C ASP A 34 -7.87 -4.01 13.49
N ILE A 35 -6.68 -3.63 13.02
CA ILE A 35 -6.49 -3.03 11.69
C ILE A 35 -7.04 -3.94 10.57
N VAL A 36 -6.76 -5.24 10.64
CA VAL A 36 -7.15 -6.17 9.56
C VAL A 36 -8.59 -6.69 9.68
N GLN A 37 -9.22 -6.65 10.86
CA GLN A 37 -10.57 -7.19 11.09
C GLN A 37 -11.65 -6.11 11.16
N ASN A 38 -11.33 -4.93 11.73
CA ASN A 38 -12.31 -3.91 12.10
C ASN A 38 -12.02 -2.56 11.42
N CYS A 39 -11.50 -2.57 10.19
CA CYS A 39 -11.25 -1.36 9.42
C CYS A 39 -12.57 -0.62 9.13
N SER A 40 -12.65 0.65 9.52
CA SER A 40 -13.76 1.55 9.19
C SER A 40 -13.40 2.39 7.97
N LEU A 41 -14.25 2.36 6.95
CA LEU A 41 -14.06 3.07 5.68
C LEU A 41 -15.03 4.25 5.62
N GLU A 42 -14.71 5.32 6.34
CA GLU A 42 -15.49 6.56 6.29
C GLU A 42 -15.14 7.37 5.03
N ASP A 43 -16.15 7.85 4.31
CA ASP A 43 -15.98 8.62 3.07
C ASP A 43 -14.98 9.78 3.23
N SER A 44 -15.04 10.50 4.36
CA SER A 44 -14.15 11.64 4.61
C SER A 44 -12.67 11.26 4.78
N GLN A 45 -12.37 10.01 5.16
CA GLN A 45 -11.01 9.48 5.23
C GLN A 45 -10.58 8.93 3.89
N ILE A 46 -11.48 8.25 3.16
CA ILE A 46 -11.22 7.79 1.80
C ILE A 46 -10.80 8.95 0.90
N GLU A 47 -11.53 10.07 0.94
CA GLU A 47 -11.20 11.23 0.10
C GLU A 47 -9.87 11.88 0.47
N LYS A 48 -9.46 11.84 1.74
CA LYS A 48 -8.12 12.29 2.14
C LYS A 48 -7.03 11.35 1.65
N GLU A 49 -7.28 10.04 1.75
CA GLU A 49 -6.33 9.02 1.31
C GLU A 49 -6.17 9.03 -0.21
N ARG A 50 -7.25 9.33 -0.96
CA ARG A 50 -7.20 9.53 -2.42
C ARG A 50 -6.12 10.55 -2.81
N ASP A 51 -6.08 11.70 -2.13
CA ASP A 51 -5.07 12.72 -2.39
C ASP A 51 -3.65 12.20 -2.13
N VAL A 52 -3.46 11.41 -1.07
CA VAL A 52 -2.16 10.79 -0.74
C VAL A 52 -1.74 9.81 -1.84
N VAL A 53 -2.62 8.91 -2.28
CA VAL A 53 -2.34 7.95 -3.36
C VAL A 53 -2.00 8.66 -4.67
N LEU A 54 -2.71 9.76 -4.99
CA LEU A 54 -2.40 10.56 -6.18
C LEU A 54 -1.02 11.23 -6.09
N GLN A 55 -0.56 11.61 -4.89
CA GLN A 55 0.81 12.11 -4.70
C GLN A 55 1.85 10.99 -4.83
N GLU A 56 1.60 9.81 -4.28
CA GLU A 56 2.50 8.65 -4.42
C GLU A 56 2.67 8.24 -5.89
N LEU A 57 1.60 8.26 -6.68
CA LEU A 57 1.66 8.05 -8.12
C LEU A 57 2.58 9.05 -8.83
N GLN A 58 2.53 10.33 -8.44
CA GLN A 58 3.43 11.35 -9.02
C GLN A 58 4.90 11.12 -8.63
N GLU A 59 5.15 10.65 -7.40
CA GLU A 59 6.50 10.31 -6.95
C GLU A 59 7.06 9.08 -7.70
N ASN A 60 6.22 8.06 -7.94
CA ASN A 60 6.58 6.89 -8.73
C ASN A 60 6.88 7.26 -10.19
N ASP A 61 6.07 8.11 -10.81
CA ASP A 61 6.30 8.60 -12.19
C ASP A 61 7.61 9.38 -12.32
N ALA A 62 8.07 10.02 -11.25
CA ALA A 62 9.37 10.70 -11.21
C ALA A 62 10.56 9.72 -11.11
N SER A 63 10.32 8.47 -10.71
CA SER A 63 11.34 7.41 -10.61
C SER A 63 11.42 6.60 -11.91
N LEU A 64 12.41 6.92 -12.76
CA LEU A 64 12.65 6.19 -14.01
C LEU A 64 12.81 4.68 -13.83
N ARG A 65 13.32 4.24 -12.67
CA ARG A 65 13.47 2.83 -12.36
C ARG A 65 12.11 2.16 -12.26
N ASP A 66 11.20 2.73 -11.48
CA ASP A 66 9.91 2.12 -11.18
C ASP A 66 9.04 2.10 -12.43
N VAL A 67 9.04 3.21 -13.18
CA VAL A 67 8.42 3.31 -14.51
C VAL A 67 8.90 2.20 -15.45
N VAL A 68 10.22 1.95 -15.54
CA VAL A 68 10.76 0.88 -16.40
C VAL A 68 10.26 -0.51 -15.95
N PHE A 69 10.19 -0.77 -14.65
CA PHE A 69 9.72 -2.07 -14.15
C PHE A 69 8.21 -2.26 -14.36
N ASP A 70 7.42 -1.19 -14.32
CA ASP A 70 5.99 -1.27 -14.64
C ASP A 70 5.76 -1.54 -16.12
N TYR A 71 6.47 -0.86 -17.03
CA TYR A 71 6.41 -1.17 -18.46
C TYR A 71 6.89 -2.59 -18.77
N LEU A 72 7.92 -3.07 -18.06
CA LEU A 72 8.39 -4.43 -18.19
C LEU A 72 7.28 -5.43 -17.83
N HIS A 73 6.60 -5.24 -16.70
CA HIS A 73 5.50 -6.13 -16.30
C HIS A 73 4.32 -6.05 -17.27
N ALA A 74 3.90 -4.83 -17.65
CA ALA A 74 2.80 -4.62 -18.57
C ALA A 74 3.03 -5.32 -19.92
N THR A 75 4.28 -5.29 -20.41
CA THR A 75 4.67 -5.92 -21.68
C THR A 75 4.84 -7.43 -21.54
N ALA A 76 5.49 -7.90 -20.47
CA ALA A 76 5.79 -9.32 -20.28
C ALA A 76 4.55 -10.16 -19.96
N PHE A 77 3.57 -9.58 -19.25
CA PHE A 77 2.39 -10.28 -18.75
C PHE A 77 1.09 -9.81 -19.42
N GLN A 78 1.18 -9.26 -20.64
CA GLN A 78 0.05 -8.70 -21.37
C GLN A 78 -1.15 -9.65 -21.41
N GLY A 79 -2.35 -9.10 -21.15
CA GLY A 79 -3.59 -9.87 -21.13
C GLY A 79 -3.83 -10.65 -19.83
N THR A 80 -2.97 -10.49 -18.81
CA THR A 80 -3.14 -11.09 -17.48
C THR A 80 -3.21 -10.01 -16.39
N PRO A 81 -3.77 -10.31 -15.20
CA PRO A 81 -3.81 -9.36 -14.09
C PRO A 81 -2.42 -8.85 -13.64
N LEU A 82 -1.36 -9.65 -13.79
CA LEU A 82 0.01 -9.25 -13.41
C LEU A 82 0.60 -8.12 -14.27
N ALA A 83 -0.04 -7.81 -15.42
CA ALA A 83 0.33 -6.65 -16.23
C ALA A 83 0.03 -5.31 -15.55
N GLN A 84 -0.87 -5.30 -14.56
CA GLN A 84 -1.29 -4.07 -13.90
C GLN A 84 -0.22 -3.57 -12.92
N ALA A 85 -0.08 -2.24 -12.84
CA ALA A 85 0.69 -1.59 -11.76
C ALA A 85 -0.05 -1.77 -10.42
N VAL A 86 0.65 -1.56 -9.31
CA VAL A 86 0.09 -1.80 -7.96
C VAL A 86 -1.01 -0.78 -7.65
N GLU A 87 -0.81 0.47 -8.04
CA GLU A 87 -1.68 1.62 -7.77
C GLU A 87 -2.80 1.77 -8.81
N GLY A 88 -2.64 1.17 -10.00
CA GLY A 88 -3.55 1.35 -11.13
C GLY A 88 -3.45 2.74 -11.77
N PRO A 89 -4.33 3.06 -12.74
CA PRO A 89 -4.32 4.35 -13.40
C PRO A 89 -4.99 5.42 -12.54
N SER A 90 -4.46 6.64 -12.56
CA SER A 90 -4.95 7.77 -11.74
C SER A 90 -6.43 8.13 -11.97
N GLU A 91 -6.98 7.83 -13.15
CA GLU A 91 -8.41 8.02 -13.47
C GLU A 91 -9.36 7.09 -12.68
N ASN A 92 -8.83 5.98 -12.15
CA ASN A 92 -9.58 4.99 -11.37
C ASN A 92 -9.30 5.08 -9.87
N VAL A 93 -8.45 6.02 -9.44
CA VAL A 93 -8.17 6.32 -8.02
C VAL A 93 -9.28 7.20 -7.48
#